data_AF-A0A430AKF7-F1
#
_entry.id   AF-A0A430AKF7-F1
#
_cell.length_a   1.000
_cell.length_b   1.000
_cell.length_c   1.000
_cell.angle_alpha   90.00
_cell.angle_beta   90.00
_cell.angle_gamma   90.00
#
_symmetry.space_group_name_H-M   'P 1'
#
loop_
_entity.id
_entity.type
_entity.pdbx_description
1 polymer ?
#
loop_
_entity_poly.entity_id
_entity_poly.type
_entity_poly.pdbx_seq_one_letter_code
_entity_poly.pdbx_strand_id
1 'polypeptide(L)' 'MDEVFKERATEKNSTLLLSEISLIDYFQLSDATAILLIWQTGVRLKALSSLTANHVDFDSGLLNCSGDI' A
#
# COMPACT_ATOMS: atom_id res chain seq x y z
N MET A 1 22.14 18.87 14.40
CA MET A 1 21.16 17.82 14.76
C MET A 1 20.98 17.03 13.49
N ASP A 2 21.57 15.84 13.42
CA ASP A 2 21.47 15.01 12.21
C ASP A 2 20.03 14.50 12.10
N GLU A 3 19.29 15.05 11.14
CA GLU A 3 18.00 14.49 10.74
C GLU A 3 18.25 13.07 10.22
N VAL A 4 17.66 12.08 10.89
CA VAL A 4 17.66 10.69 10.42
C VAL A 4 16.84 10.66 9.13
N PHE A 5 17.53 10.82 8.00
CA PHE A 5 16.93 10.75 6.69
C PHE A 5 16.44 9.31 6.48
N LYS A 6 15.12 9.10 6.47
CA LYS A 6 14.57 7.80 6.09
C LYS A 6 14.88 7.58 4.62
N GLU A 7 15.80 6.66 4.35
CA GLU A 7 16.16 6.25 3.00
C GLU A 7 14.90 5.78 2.27
N ARG A 8 14.74 6.23 1.01
CA ARG A 8 13.58 5.84 0.20
C ARG A 8 13.62 4.34 -0.05
N ALA A 9 12.47 3.69 0.07
CA ALA A 9 12.35 2.31 -0.36
C ALA A 9 12.65 2.22 -1.87
N THR A 10 13.40 1.20 -2.26
CA THR A 10 13.67 0.88 -3.66
C THR A 10 12.71 -0.21 -4.13
N GLU A 11 12.57 -0.36 -5.45
CA GLU A 11 11.79 -1.46 -6.04
C GLU A 11 12.25 -2.82 -5.49
N LYS A 12 13.57 -3.02 -5.39
CA LYS A 12 14.17 -4.23 -4.80
C LYS A 12 13.67 -4.50 -3.37
N ASN A 13 13.49 -3.45 -2.56
CA ASN A 13 12.97 -3.59 -1.20
C ASN A 13 11.50 -4.06 -1.22
N SER A 14 10.69 -3.53 -2.13
CA SER A 14 9.28 -3.94 -2.27
C SER A 14 9.14 -5.38 -2.75
N THR A 15 9.93 -5.81 -3.75
CA THR A 15 9.90 -7.18 -4.27
C THR A 15 10.36 -8.18 -3.21
N LEU A 16 11.41 -7.84 -2.45
CA LEU A 16 11.88 -8.68 -1.34
C LEU A 16 10.82 -8.79 -0.25
N LEU A 17 10.17 -7.69 0.14
CA LEU A 17 9.10 -7.72 1.14
C LEU A 17 7.94 -8.61 0.70
N LEU A 18 7.54 -8.52 -0.57
CA LEU A 18 6.44 -9.34 -1.10
C LEU A 18 6.81 -10.81 -1.25
N SER A 19 8.08 -11.16 -1.51
CA SER A 19 8.50 -12.56 -1.62
C SER A 19 8.46 -13.30 -0.29
N GLU A 20 8.55 -12.59 0.84
CA GLU A 20 8.44 -13.18 2.18
C GLU A 20 7.00 -13.37 2.64
N ILE A 21 6.02 -12.76 1.96
CA ILE A 21 4.61 -12.85 2.33
C ILE A 21 3.98 -14.07 1.66
N SER A 22 3.56 -15.03 2.47
CA SER A 22 2.72 -16.15 2.01
C SER A 22 1.32 -15.63 1.66
N LEU A 23 0.84 -15.83 0.43
CA LEU A 23 -0.50 -15.37 0.00
C LEU A 23 -1.61 -16.41 0.24
N ILE A 24 -1.37 -17.38 1.12
CA ILE A 24 -2.29 -18.51 1.37
C ILE A 24 -3.45 -18.11 2.28
N ASP A 25 -3.23 -17.15 3.19
CA ASP A 25 -4.23 -16.68 4.15
C ASP A 25 -4.67 -15.24 3.85
N TYR A 26 -5.92 -14.94 4.16
CA TYR A 26 -6.57 -13.65 3.90
C TYR A 26 -5.82 -12.49 4.55
N PHE A 27 -5.35 -12.66 5.78
CA PHE A 27 -4.62 -11.60 6.49
C PHE A 27 -3.32 -11.23 5.77
N GLN A 28 -2.56 -12.24 5.35
CA GLN A 28 -1.29 -12.03 4.65
C GLN A 28 -1.51 -11.42 3.26
N LEU A 29 -2.57 -11.82 2.55
CA LEU A 29 -2.96 -11.20 1.27
C LEU A 29 -3.34 -9.72 1.45
N SER A 30 -4.06 -9.39 2.52
CA SER A 30 -4.41 -8.00 2.87
C SER A 30 -3.15 -7.16 3.14
N ASP A 31 -2.19 -7.70 3.88
CA ASP A 31 -0.92 -7.02 4.17
C ASP A 31 -0.10 -6.79 2.90
N ALA A 32 0.01 -7.79 2.02
CA ALA A 32 0.67 -7.65 0.73
C ALA A 32 -0.01 -6.58 -0.14
N THR A 33 -1.34 -6.57 -0.16
CA THR A 33 -2.14 -5.57 -0.88
C THR A 33 -1.89 -4.17 -0.35
N ALA A 34 -1.85 -3.99 0.97
CA ALA A 34 -1.55 -2.71 1.59
C ALA A 34 -0.16 -2.20 1.23
N ILE A 35 0.85 -3.07 1.28
CA ILE A 35 2.23 -2.74 0.90
C ILE A 35 2.28 -2.32 -0.58
N LEU A 36 1.64 -3.07 -1.47
CA LEU A 36 1.58 -2.76 -2.90
C LEU A 36 0.90 -1.41 -3.17
N LEU A 37 -0.25 -1.15 -2.55
CA LEU A 37 -0.97 0.10 -2.73
C LEU A 37 -0.16 1.30 -2.23
N ILE A 38 0.47 1.20 -1.06
CA ILE A 38 1.35 2.25 -0.53
C ILE A 38 2.53 2.48 -1.47
N TRP A 39 3.17 1.40 -1.96
CA TRP A 39 4.32 1.49 -2.85
C TRP A 39 3.98 2.14 -4.19
N GLN A 40 2.89 1.71 -4.83
CA GLN A 40 2.53 2.13 -6.19
C GLN A 40 1.85 3.51 -6.23
N THR A 41 1.04 3.83 -5.22
CA THR A 41 0.22 5.06 -5.22
C THR A 41 0.74 6.13 -4.28
N GLY A 42 1.58 5.77 -3.31
CA GLY A 42 2.00 6.68 -2.23
C GLY A 42 0.89 7.00 -1.22
N VAL A 43 -0.25 6.30 -1.27
CA VAL A 43 -1.31 6.48 -0.28
C VAL A 43 -0.77 6.22 1.14
N ARG A 44 -1.17 7.06 2.09
CA ARG A 44 -0.74 6.90 3.48
C ARG A 44 -1.51 5.76 4.12
N LEU A 45 -0.87 4.99 5.00
CA LEU A 45 -1.51 3.89 5.73
C LEU A 45 -2.83 4.31 6.41
N LYS A 46 -2.88 5.53 6.97
CA LYS A 46 -4.11 6.07 7.58
C LYS A 46 -5.26 6.17 6.58
N ALA A 47 -5.00 6.75 5.40
CA ALA A 47 -6.00 6.86 4.34
C ALA A 47 -6.37 5.49 3.77
N LEU A 48 -5.39 4.58 3.65
CA LEU A 48 -5.65 3.21 3.23
C LEU A 48 -6.63 2.49 4.18
N SER A 49 -6.50 2.71 5.50
CA SER A 49 -7.36 2.09 6.51
C SER A 49 -8.80 2.58 6.54
N SER A 50 -9.09 3.74 5.94
CA SER A 50 -10.45 4.30 5.81
C SER A 50 -11.09 4.02 4.45
N LEU A 51 -10.37 3.38 3.52
CA LEU A 51 -10.93 2.99 2.24
C LEU A 51 -12.08 2.00 2.40
N THR A 52 -13.04 2.15 1.50
CA THR A 52 -14.17 1.23 1.34
C THR A 52 -14.28 0.85 -0.14
N ALA A 53 -15.09 -0.16 -0.47
CA ALA A 53 -15.28 -0.60 -1.85
C ALA A 53 -15.70 0.53 -2.81
N ASN A 54 -16.37 1.57 -2.32
CA ASN A 54 -16.80 2.73 -3.13
C ASN A 54 -15.64 3.61 -3.62
N HIS A 55 -14.46 3.45 -3.04
CA HIS A 55 -13.27 4.23 -3.38
C HIS A 55 -12.39 3.52 -4.42
N VAL A 56 -12.71 2.29 -4.80
CA VAL A 56 -11.92 1.49 -5.74
C VAL A 56 -12.69 1.34 -7.04
N ASP A 57 -12.15 1.90 -8.12
CA ASP A 57 -12.63 1.66 -9.46
C ASP A 57 -11.76 0.59 -10.11
N PHE A 58 -12.26 -0.65 -10.14
CA PHE A 58 -11.56 -1.77 -10.75
C PHE A 58 -11.54 -1.72 -12.29
N ASP A 59 -12.46 -1.00 -12.92
CA ASP A 59 -12.53 -0.89 -14.38
C ASP A 59 -11.44 0.07 -14.90
N SER A 60 -11.24 1.19 -14.20
CA SER A 60 -10.21 2.18 -14.55
C SER A 60 -8.88 1.98 -13.81
N GLY A 61 -8.83 1.10 -12.81
CA GLY A 61 -7.64 0.86 -11.99
C GLY A 61 -7.29 2.07 -11.12
N LEU A 62 -8.29 2.84 -10.70
CA LEU A 62 -8.09 4.07 -9.94
C LEU A 62 -8.53 3.92 -8.48
N LEU A 63 -7.75 4.56 -7.60
CA LEU A 63 -8.09 4.74 -6.20
C LEU A 63 -8.59 6.17 -5.98
N ASN A 64 -9.87 6.31 -5.64
CA ASN A 64 -10.49 7.60 -5.36
C ASN A 64 -10.19 8.02 -3.91
N CYS A 65 -9.18 8.88 -3.75
CA CYS A 65 -8.78 9.45 -2.47
C CYS A 65 -9.54 10.76 -2.12
N SER A 66 -10.82 10.89 -2.50
CA SER A 66 -11.65 12.06 -2.16
C SER A 66 -11.70 12.31 -0.64
N GLY A 67 -11.90 13.56 -0.23
CA GLY A 67 -11.68 14.04 1.15
C GLY A 67 -12.51 13.41 2.28
N ASP A 68 -13.32 12.40 1.98
CA ASP A 68 -14.06 11.59 2.96
C ASP A 68 -13.21 10.41 3.51
N ILE A 69 -11.90 10.40 3.22
CA ILE A 69 -10.92 9.36 3.60
C ILE A 69 -9.96 9.86 4.69
#